data_AF-A0AAV1CJJ7-F1
#
_entry.id   AF-A0AAV1CJJ7-F1
#
_cell.length_a   1.000
_cell.length_b   1.000
_cell.length_c   1.000
_cell.angle_alpha   90.00
_cell.angle_beta   90.00
_cell.angle_gamma   90.00
#
_symmetry.space_group_name_H-M   'P 1'
#
loop_
_entity.id
_entity.type
_entity.pdbx_description
1 polymer ?
#
loop_
_entity_poly.entity_id
_entity_poly.type
_entity_poly.pdbx_seq_one_letter_code
_entity_poly.pdbx_strand_id
1 'polypeptide(L)'
;MCLYCNDKCRPFSDKYAVRKHMAAKGHCKVHYGDGDDDEEAELEEFYDYSSSYTDADGAQLVVVDDSQNRIEFGTGGSELILTRTNEGGSSKRVLGSREFLRYYRQKPRPMPTNDTSLGAALASRYKSMGLATVQSKEHMVRLKVLKAMNKSGVEDMRSKIGMKSNVIRNLPKNVTY
;
A
#
# COMPACT_ATOMS: atom_id res chain seq x y z
N MET A 1 -46.66 29.17 -10.80
CA MET A 1 -45.42 28.70 -10.14
C MET A 1 -44.79 27.61 -11.01
N CYS A 2 -43.46 27.44 -11.00
CA CYS A 2 -42.76 26.53 -11.92
C CYS A 2 -42.22 25.32 -11.17
N LEU A 3 -42.73 24.11 -11.46
CA LEU A 3 -42.52 22.84 -10.74
C LEU A 3 -41.06 22.38 -10.50
N TYR A 4 -40.04 23.11 -10.95
CA TYR A 4 -38.63 22.72 -10.87
C TYR A 4 -37.70 23.83 -10.36
N CYS A 5 -38.15 25.10 -10.33
CA CYS A 5 -37.27 26.24 -10.01
C CYS A 5 -37.96 27.25 -9.10
N ASN A 6 -38.84 26.74 -8.25
CA ASN A 6 -39.72 27.50 -7.37
C ASN A 6 -38.97 28.55 -6.55
N ASP A 7 -37.79 28.22 -6.02
CA ASP A 7 -37.05 29.11 -5.10
C ASP A 7 -36.21 30.18 -5.81
N LYS A 8 -35.93 30.00 -7.10
CA LYS A 8 -35.01 30.87 -7.86
C LYS A 8 -35.72 31.92 -8.70
N CYS A 9 -37.05 31.90 -8.76
CA CYS A 9 -37.81 32.72 -9.71
C CYS A 9 -38.79 33.68 -9.03
N ARG A 10 -38.91 34.89 -9.59
CA ARG A 10 -40.02 35.80 -9.27
C ARG A 10 -41.36 35.12 -9.56
N PRO A 11 -42.40 35.40 -8.75
CA PRO A 11 -43.73 34.85 -8.99
C PRO A 11 -44.24 35.26 -10.37
N PHE A 12 -44.67 34.29 -11.16
CA PHE A 12 -45.28 34.52 -12.46
C PHE A 12 -46.70 35.07 -12.29
N SER A 13 -47.05 36.10 -13.06
CA SER A 13 -48.37 36.72 -13.02
C SER A 13 -49.45 35.95 -13.79
N ASP A 14 -49.07 35.12 -14.77
CA ASP A 14 -50.01 34.38 -15.61
C ASP A 14 -49.55 32.94 -15.91
N LYS A 15 -50.52 32.04 -16.14
CA LYS A 15 -50.28 30.64 -16.51
C LYS A 15 -49.56 30.51 -17.84
N TYR A 16 -49.79 31.42 -18.80
CA TYR A 16 -49.07 31.39 -20.08
C TYR A 16 -47.57 31.67 -19.88
N ALA A 17 -47.24 32.61 -18.99
CA ALA A 17 -45.86 32.92 -18.64
C ALA A 17 -45.15 31.72 -18.00
N VAL A 18 -45.83 31.01 -17.10
CA VAL A 18 -45.32 29.77 -16.50
C VAL A 18 -45.05 28.70 -17.56
N ARG A 19 -46.03 28.42 -18.44
CA ARG A 19 -45.88 27.39 -19.49
C ARG A 19 -44.76 27.71 -20.46
N LYS A 20 -44.65 28.96 -20.89
CA LYS A 20 -43.57 29.42 -21.77
C LYS A 20 -42.21 29.29 -21.09
N HIS A 21 -42.13 29.61 -19.79
CA HIS A 21 -40.92 29.42 -19.00
C HIS A 21 -40.52 27.94 -18.92
N MET A 22 -41.47 27.06 -18.59
CA MET A 22 -41.21 25.62 -18.47
C MET A 22 -40.71 25.04 -19.79
N ALA A 23 -41.37 25.38 -20.91
CA ALA A 23 -40.95 24.93 -22.23
C ALA A 23 -39.59 25.50 -22.66
N ALA A 24 -39.32 26.78 -22.38
CA ALA A 24 -38.07 27.43 -22.77
C ALA A 24 -36.85 26.91 -21.99
N LYS A 25 -37.04 26.56 -20.70
CA LYS A 25 -35.97 26.03 -19.85
C LYS A 25 -35.92 24.50 -19.78
N GLY A 26 -36.92 23.80 -20.33
CA GLY A 26 -37.05 22.36 -20.19
C GLY A 26 -37.46 21.90 -18.78
N HIS A 27 -38.06 22.78 -17.97
CA HIS A 27 -38.58 22.47 -16.63
C HIS A 27 -39.94 21.77 -16.70
N CYS A 28 -40.04 20.73 -17.51
CA CYS A 28 -41.25 19.92 -17.65
C CYS A 28 -41.16 18.60 -16.85
N LYS A 29 -40.10 18.44 -16.06
CA LYS A 29 -39.93 17.35 -15.10
C LYS A 29 -40.28 17.86 -13.70
N VAL A 30 -40.79 16.94 -12.88
CA VAL A 30 -40.97 17.18 -11.45
C VAL A 30 -39.60 17.07 -10.79
N HIS A 31 -39.32 17.93 -9.82
CA HIS A 31 -38.10 17.89 -9.02
C HIS A 31 -38.20 16.70 -8.04
N TYR A 32 -37.22 15.79 -8.05
CA TYR A 32 -37.18 14.59 -7.19
C TYR A 32 -35.72 14.15 -7.03
N GLY A 33 -35.26 13.86 -5.82
CA GLY A 33 -33.91 13.35 -5.52
C GLY A 33 -32.80 14.41 -5.36
N ASP A 34 -33.06 15.68 -5.73
CA ASP A 34 -32.08 16.78 -5.69
C ASP A 34 -32.50 17.91 -4.71
N GLY A 35 -33.64 17.78 -4.02
CA GLY A 35 -34.27 18.80 -3.18
C GLY A 35 -34.11 18.57 -1.67
N ASP A 36 -34.72 19.45 -0.88
CA ASP A 36 -34.94 19.24 0.55
C ASP A 36 -36.02 18.16 0.73
N ASP A 37 -35.95 17.38 1.82
CA ASP A 37 -36.85 16.25 2.10
C ASP A 37 -38.36 16.63 2.03
N ASP A 38 -38.67 17.92 2.21
CA ASP A 38 -40.03 18.47 2.16
C ASP A 38 -40.71 18.32 0.78
N GLU A 39 -39.96 18.41 -0.33
CA GLU A 39 -40.54 18.29 -1.69
C GLU A 39 -40.87 16.83 -2.05
N GLU A 40 -40.12 15.88 -1.50
CA GLU A 40 -40.35 14.45 -1.73
C GLU A 40 -41.58 13.96 -0.98
N ALA A 41 -41.82 14.50 0.23
CA ALA A 41 -42.99 14.19 1.06
C ALA A 41 -44.32 14.53 0.36
N GLU A 42 -44.39 15.55 -0.48
CA GLU A 42 -45.60 15.88 -1.26
C GLU A 42 -45.96 14.80 -2.29
N LEU A 43 -44.97 14.04 -2.77
CA LEU A 43 -45.16 12.99 -3.77
C LEU A 43 -45.43 11.63 -3.14
N GLU A 44 -45.07 11.41 -1.86
CA GLU A 44 -45.29 10.15 -1.15
C GLU A 44 -46.77 9.75 -1.06
N GLU A 45 -47.70 10.71 -0.98
CA GLU A 45 -49.15 10.42 -0.96
C GLU A 45 -49.62 9.77 -2.28
N PHE A 46 -48.96 10.05 -3.40
CA PHE A 46 -49.37 9.60 -4.73
C PHE A 46 -48.71 8.28 -5.15
N TYR A 47 -47.64 7.85 -4.48
CA TYR A 47 -46.86 6.67 -4.86
C TYR A 47 -46.74 5.67 -3.72
N ASP A 48 -47.26 4.46 -3.94
CA ASP A 48 -47.10 3.34 -3.02
C ASP A 48 -45.80 2.57 -3.31
N TYR A 49 -44.79 2.75 -2.46
CA TYR A 49 -43.51 2.05 -2.55
C TYR A 49 -43.47 0.72 -1.78
N SER A 50 -44.56 0.28 -1.16
CA SER A 50 -44.59 -0.92 -0.31
C SER A 50 -44.06 -2.18 -1.00
N SER A 51 -44.34 -2.33 -2.31
CA SER A 51 -43.88 -3.46 -3.13
C SER A 51 -42.45 -3.33 -3.68
N SER A 52 -41.88 -2.12 -3.68
CA SER A 52 -40.54 -1.87 -4.21
C SER A 52 -39.43 -2.37 -3.29
N TYR A 53 -39.76 -2.58 -2.01
CA TYR A 53 -38.83 -3.09 -1.02
C TYR A 53 -38.96 -4.60 -0.78
N THR A 54 -39.71 -5.33 -1.60
CA THR A 54 -39.83 -6.80 -1.49
C THR A 54 -39.25 -7.49 -2.72
N ASP A 55 -38.49 -8.57 -2.50
CA ASP A 55 -37.98 -9.45 -3.53
C ASP A 55 -39.10 -10.32 -4.12
N ALA A 56 -38.82 -11.07 -5.19
CA ALA A 56 -39.78 -11.96 -5.86
C ALA A 56 -40.41 -13.00 -4.91
N ASP A 57 -39.71 -13.34 -3.83
CA ASP A 57 -40.15 -14.27 -2.78
C ASP A 57 -40.85 -13.58 -1.60
N GLY A 58 -41.10 -12.26 -1.69
CA GLY A 58 -41.73 -11.46 -0.63
C GLY A 58 -40.80 -11.09 0.53
N ALA A 59 -39.51 -11.41 0.44
CA ALA A 59 -38.50 -11.02 1.42
C ALA A 59 -38.15 -9.54 1.29
N GLN A 60 -38.02 -8.82 2.41
CA GLN A 60 -37.68 -7.40 2.39
C GLN A 60 -36.22 -7.19 1.92
N LEU A 61 -36.03 -6.38 0.87
CA LEU A 61 -34.72 -6.09 0.24
C LEU A 61 -33.82 -5.19 1.09
N VAL A 62 -34.43 -4.32 1.89
CA VAL A 62 -33.74 -3.37 2.78
C VAL A 62 -34.27 -3.59 4.18
N VAL A 63 -33.57 -4.40 4.96
CA VAL A 63 -33.87 -4.59 6.38
C VAL A 63 -32.99 -3.63 7.18
N VAL A 64 -33.62 -2.77 7.98
CA VAL A 64 -32.90 -1.94 8.96
C VAL A 64 -32.27 -2.89 9.97
N ASP A 65 -30.94 -2.88 10.07
CA ASP A 65 -30.12 -3.84 10.84
C ASP A 65 -29.88 -5.22 10.17
N ASP A 66 -29.77 -5.26 8.83
CA ASP A 66 -29.33 -6.48 8.15
C ASP A 66 -27.85 -6.80 8.43
N SER A 67 -27.61 -7.71 9.38
CA SER A 67 -26.27 -8.26 9.64
C SER A 67 -25.71 -9.08 8.48
N GLN A 68 -26.54 -9.48 7.51
CA GLN A 68 -26.14 -10.31 6.38
C GLN A 68 -25.54 -9.50 5.23
N ASN A 69 -26.11 -8.32 4.95
CA ASN A 69 -25.65 -7.41 3.90
C ASN A 69 -25.05 -6.14 4.49
N ARG A 70 -23.72 -6.11 4.61
CA ARG A 70 -22.99 -5.00 5.23
C ARG A 70 -22.23 -4.19 4.19
N ILE A 71 -22.45 -2.88 4.19
CA ILE A 71 -21.76 -1.90 3.34
C ILE A 71 -20.82 -1.09 4.23
N GLU A 72 -19.52 -1.22 4.01
CA GLU A 72 -18.50 -0.52 4.80
C GLU A 72 -17.47 0.16 3.89
N PHE A 73 -16.91 1.27 4.36
CA PHE A 73 -15.70 1.79 3.75
C PHE A 73 -14.48 1.00 4.25
N GLY A 74 -13.57 0.69 3.33
CA GLY A 74 -12.29 0.06 3.64
C GLY A 74 -11.42 0.95 4.52
N THR A 75 -10.37 0.36 5.09
CA THR A 75 -9.42 1.06 5.95
C THR A 75 -8.76 2.20 5.16
N GLY A 76 -9.19 3.44 5.42
CA GLY A 76 -8.74 4.63 4.69
C GLY A 76 -9.77 5.26 3.74
N GLY A 77 -11.02 4.80 3.72
CA GLY A 77 -12.14 5.47 3.04
C GLY A 77 -12.16 5.37 1.51
N SER A 78 -11.12 4.77 0.91
CA SER A 78 -10.90 4.75 -0.55
C SER A 78 -11.48 3.53 -1.26
N GLU A 79 -12.03 2.58 -0.51
CA GLU A 79 -12.61 1.35 -1.03
C GLU A 79 -13.99 1.14 -0.42
N LEU A 80 -14.94 0.64 -1.21
CA LEU A 80 -16.26 0.24 -0.75
C LEU A 80 -16.30 -1.28 -0.65
N ILE A 81 -16.58 -1.78 0.54
CA ILE A 81 -16.63 -3.20 0.86
C ILE A 81 -18.10 -3.61 0.98
N LEU A 82 -18.52 -4.48 0.07
CA LEU A 82 -19.84 -5.10 0.06
C LEU A 82 -19.69 -6.52 0.58
N THR A 83 -20.27 -6.79 1.74
CA THR A 83 -20.32 -8.13 2.33
C THR A 83 -21.74 -8.63 2.22
N ARG A 84 -21.94 -9.79 1.60
CA ARG A 84 -23.23 -10.48 1.52
C ARG A 84 -23.06 -11.89 2.05
N THR A 85 -23.77 -12.24 3.11
CA THR A 85 -23.83 -13.60 3.63
C THR A 85 -25.08 -14.30 3.09
N ASN A 86 -24.88 -15.44 2.46
CA ASN A 86 -25.98 -16.34 2.06
C ASN A 86 -25.79 -17.69 2.77
N GLU A 87 -26.79 -18.55 2.76
CA GLU A 87 -26.76 -19.89 3.40
C GLU A 87 -25.59 -20.77 2.91
N GLY A 88 -25.07 -20.52 1.71
CA GLY A 88 -23.91 -21.22 1.12
C GLY A 88 -22.54 -20.58 1.37
N GLY A 89 -22.46 -19.45 2.07
CA GLY A 89 -21.20 -18.76 2.40
C GLY A 89 -21.26 -17.24 2.32
N SER A 90 -20.21 -16.58 2.81
CA SER A 90 -20.05 -15.12 2.73
C SER A 90 -19.28 -14.69 1.49
N SER A 91 -19.89 -13.82 0.70
CA SER A 91 -19.26 -13.16 -0.45
C SER A 91 -18.82 -11.76 -0.06
N LYS A 92 -17.57 -11.41 -0.37
CA LYS A 92 -17.00 -10.07 -0.13
C LYS A 92 -16.54 -9.49 -1.45
N ARG A 93 -17.11 -8.36 -1.86
CA ARG A 93 -16.71 -7.61 -3.06
C ARG A 93 -16.16 -6.26 -2.63
N VAL A 94 -14.94 -5.96 -3.08
CA VAL A 94 -14.28 -4.67 -2.83
C VAL A 94 -14.29 -3.86 -4.12
N LEU A 95 -14.81 -2.64 -4.04
CA LEU A 95 -14.86 -1.68 -5.15
C LEU A 95 -13.92 -0.52 -4.83
N GLY A 96 -12.91 -0.32 -5.68
CA GLY A 96 -11.93 0.74 -5.50
C GLY A 96 -12.42 2.12 -5.95
N SER A 97 -11.90 3.18 -5.35
CA SER A 97 -12.16 4.57 -5.76
C SER A 97 -11.54 4.91 -7.12
N ARG A 98 -12.24 5.76 -7.89
CA ARG A 98 -11.75 6.30 -9.17
C ARG A 98 -10.43 7.05 -9.05
N GLU A 99 -10.15 7.63 -7.89
CA GLU A 99 -8.90 8.37 -7.62
C GLU A 99 -7.65 7.48 -7.77
N PHE A 100 -7.79 6.18 -7.47
CA PHE A 100 -6.69 5.22 -7.54
C PHE A 100 -6.67 4.43 -8.85
N LEU A 101 -7.45 4.82 -9.86
CA LEU A 101 -7.53 4.13 -11.16
C LEU A 101 -6.15 3.97 -11.84
N ARG A 102 -5.26 4.96 -11.68
CA ARG A 102 -3.89 4.88 -12.20
C ARG A 102 -3.13 3.69 -11.58
N TYR A 103 -3.31 3.44 -10.29
CA TYR A 103 -2.65 2.36 -9.55
C TYR A 103 -3.31 1.00 -9.83
N TYR A 104 -4.64 0.94 -9.89
CA TYR A 104 -5.36 -0.30 -10.22
C TYR A 104 -5.05 -0.83 -11.63
N ARG A 105 -4.62 0.04 -12.55
CA ARG A 105 -4.17 -0.34 -13.89
C ARG A 105 -2.72 -0.82 -13.95
N GLN A 106 -1.94 -0.64 -12.87
CA GLN A 106 -0.55 -1.09 -12.84
C GLN A 106 -0.48 -2.61 -12.78
N LYS A 107 0.52 -3.16 -13.47
CA LYS A 107 0.90 -4.57 -13.39
C LYS A 107 2.35 -4.64 -12.88
N PRO A 108 2.58 -4.51 -11.56
CA PRO A 108 3.93 -4.59 -11.02
C PRO A 108 4.54 -5.95 -11.37
N ARG A 109 5.86 -5.99 -11.52
CA ARG A 109 6.55 -7.26 -11.77
C ARG A 109 6.32 -8.17 -10.56
N PRO A 110 5.94 -9.45 -10.76
CA PRO A 110 5.79 -10.37 -9.65
C PRO A 110 7.13 -10.51 -8.93
N MET A 111 7.08 -10.54 -7.60
CA MET A 111 8.28 -10.77 -6.80
C MET A 111 8.90 -12.12 -7.18
N PRO A 112 10.22 -12.23 -7.36
CA PRO A 112 10.86 -13.50 -7.63
C PRO A 112 10.64 -14.42 -6.42
N THR A 113 9.96 -15.55 -6.61
CA THR A 113 9.68 -16.52 -5.54
C THR A 113 10.94 -17.18 -4.97
N ASN A 114 12.08 -17.02 -5.66
CA ASN A 114 13.36 -17.66 -5.34
C ASN A 114 14.32 -16.70 -4.61
N ASP A 115 13.83 -15.57 -4.08
CA ASP A 115 14.67 -14.55 -3.45
C ASP A 115 15.49 -15.07 -2.27
N THR A 116 15.00 -16.07 -1.53
CA THR A 116 15.74 -16.65 -0.39
C THR A 116 16.90 -17.53 -0.84
N SER A 117 16.71 -18.39 -1.84
CA SER A 117 17.76 -19.26 -2.36
C SER A 117 18.77 -18.49 -3.21
N LEU A 118 18.31 -17.53 -4.02
CA LEU A 118 19.17 -16.60 -4.75
C LEU A 118 19.93 -15.67 -3.79
N GLY A 119 19.27 -15.16 -2.75
CA GLY A 119 19.91 -14.33 -1.73
C GLY A 119 20.98 -15.07 -0.95
N ALA A 120 20.74 -16.34 -0.59
CA ALA A 120 21.74 -17.19 0.05
C ALA A 120 22.93 -17.49 -0.89
N ALA A 121 22.66 -17.79 -2.17
CA ALA A 121 23.69 -18.02 -3.18
C ALA A 121 24.50 -16.75 -3.51
N LEU A 122 23.86 -15.58 -3.54
CA LEU A 122 24.53 -14.29 -3.68
C LEU A 122 25.39 -14.02 -2.45
N ALA A 123 24.85 -14.20 -1.24
CA ALA A 123 25.61 -14.02 0.00
C ALA A 123 26.83 -14.95 0.09
N SER A 124 26.73 -16.19 -0.38
CA SER A 124 27.88 -17.10 -0.45
C SER A 124 28.91 -16.65 -1.48
N ARG A 125 28.47 -16.18 -2.66
CA ARG A 125 29.36 -15.58 -3.67
C ARG A 125 30.08 -14.34 -3.13
N TYR A 126 29.38 -13.41 -2.49
CA TYR A 126 29.99 -12.22 -1.87
C TYR A 126 31.01 -12.58 -0.80
N LYS A 127 30.71 -13.59 0.04
CA LYS A 127 31.68 -14.15 1.00
C LYS A 127 32.91 -14.73 0.31
N SER A 128 32.73 -15.46 -0.80
CA SER A 128 33.85 -16.04 -1.57
C SER A 128 34.69 -15.01 -2.32
N MET A 129 34.08 -13.89 -2.73
CA MET A 129 34.75 -12.79 -3.45
C MET A 129 35.50 -11.83 -2.52
N GLY A 130 35.45 -12.05 -1.20
CA GLY A 130 36.12 -11.18 -0.23
C GLY A 130 35.52 -9.78 -0.12
N LEU A 131 34.33 -9.55 -0.69
CA LEU A 131 33.61 -8.29 -0.55
C LEU A 131 33.12 -8.19 0.89
N ALA A 132 33.79 -7.35 1.68
CA ALA A 132 33.55 -7.22 3.10
C ALA A 132 32.16 -6.61 3.37
N THR A 133 31.15 -7.46 3.56
CA THR A 133 30.00 -7.09 4.39
C THR A 133 30.56 -6.86 5.79
N VAL A 134 30.45 -5.63 6.31
CA VAL A 134 30.95 -5.13 7.61
C VAL A 134 31.54 -6.25 8.49
N GLN A 135 32.86 -6.41 8.45
CA GLN A 135 33.56 -7.40 9.27
C GLN A 135 33.18 -7.18 10.74
N SER A 136 32.77 -8.25 11.44
CA SER A 136 32.38 -8.13 12.84
C SER A 136 33.53 -7.51 13.65
N LYS A 137 33.20 -6.62 14.58
CA LYS A 137 34.19 -5.95 15.44
C LYS A 137 35.11 -6.97 16.12
N GLU A 138 34.58 -8.14 16.47
CA GLU A 138 35.31 -9.26 17.06
C GLU A 138 36.39 -9.84 16.14
N HIS A 139 36.09 -10.02 14.85
CA HIS A 139 37.06 -10.54 13.89
C HIS A 139 38.22 -9.56 13.67
N MET A 140 37.92 -8.26 13.64
CA MET A 140 38.93 -7.20 13.56
C MET A 140 39.82 -7.17 14.81
N VAL A 141 39.23 -7.34 16.00
CA VAL A 141 39.98 -7.42 17.26
C VAL A 141 40.88 -8.66 17.27
N ARG A 142 40.39 -9.84 16.86
CA ARG A 142 41.22 -11.07 16.75
C ARG A 142 42.41 -10.88 15.81
N LEU A 143 42.19 -10.28 14.64
CA LEU A 143 43.27 -9.98 13.68
C LEU A 143 44.31 -8.99 14.26
N LYS A 144 43.87 -7.97 15.01
CA LYS A 144 44.79 -7.04 15.69
C LYS A 144 45.62 -7.74 16.76
N VAL A 145 45.02 -8.64 17.55
CA VAL A 145 45.73 -9.43 18.57
C VAL A 145 46.77 -10.34 17.93
N LEU A 146 46.39 -11.11 16.89
CA LEU A 146 47.34 -11.97 16.16
C LEU A 146 48.49 -11.18 15.55
N LYS A 147 48.21 -10.00 14.98
CA LYS A 147 49.25 -9.11 14.43
C LYS A 147 50.20 -8.60 15.51
N ALA A 148 49.70 -8.26 16.70
CA ALA A 148 50.53 -7.85 17.83
C ALA A 148 51.41 -9.00 18.33
N MET A 149 50.83 -10.20 18.50
CA MET A 149 51.56 -11.41 18.91
C MET A 149 52.68 -11.75 17.93
N ASN A 150 52.44 -11.64 16.62
CA ASN A 150 53.47 -11.91 15.62
C ASN A 150 54.57 -10.82 15.60
N LYS A 151 54.23 -9.56 15.89
CA LYS A 151 55.19 -8.45 15.90
C LYS A 151 56.15 -8.51 17.09
N SER A 152 55.70 -8.95 18.26
CA SER A 152 56.53 -9.11 19.46
C SER A 152 56.83 -10.58 19.76
N GLY A 153 56.62 -11.46 18.79
CA GLY A 153 56.64 -12.90 18.98
C GLY A 153 58.05 -13.47 19.10
N VAL A 154 58.10 -14.77 19.37
CA VAL A 154 59.33 -15.56 19.51
C VAL A 154 60.22 -15.44 18.27
N GLU A 155 59.64 -15.29 17.07
CA GLU A 155 60.37 -15.16 15.81
C GLU A 155 61.16 -13.83 15.67
N ASP A 156 60.63 -12.72 16.18
CA ASP A 156 61.35 -11.43 16.19
C ASP A 156 62.53 -11.48 17.16
N MET A 157 62.32 -12.11 18.32
CA MET A 157 63.40 -12.35 19.30
C MET A 157 64.45 -13.32 18.74
N ARG A 158 64.04 -14.40 18.08
CA ARG A 158 64.91 -15.38 17.44
C ARG A 158 65.78 -14.73 16.36
N SER A 159 65.20 -13.86 15.54
CA SER A 159 65.92 -13.11 14.51
C SER A 159 66.95 -12.16 15.11
N LYS A 160 66.60 -11.42 16.18
CA LYS A 160 67.55 -10.54 16.89
C LYS A 160 68.71 -11.32 17.53
N ILE A 161 68.44 -12.49 18.11
CA ILE A 161 69.49 -13.36 18.68
C ILE A 161 70.38 -13.89 17.56
N GLY A 162 69.80 -14.38 16.45
CA GLY A 162 70.54 -14.84 15.28
C GLY A 162 71.46 -13.78 14.69
N MET A 163 70.99 -12.54 14.56
CA MET A 163 71.80 -11.42 14.09
C MET A 163 72.95 -11.07 15.04
N LYS A 164 72.77 -11.19 16.35
CA LYS A 164 73.86 -11.01 17.33
C LYS A 164 74.90 -12.13 17.25
N SER A 165 74.49 -13.35 16.89
CA SER A 165 75.41 -14.47 16.69
C SER A 165 76.19 -14.44 15.37
N ASN A 166 75.90 -13.51 14.45
CA ASN A 166 76.62 -13.40 13.16
C ASN A 166 78.04 -12.81 13.27
N VAL A 167 78.52 -12.47 14.48
CA VAL A 167 79.89 -11.98 14.68
C VAL A 167 80.86 -13.15 14.74
N ILE A 168 81.50 -13.44 13.61
CA ILE A 168 82.54 -14.48 13.52
C ILE A 168 83.88 -13.86 13.93
N ARG A 169 84.36 -14.20 15.13
CA ARG A 169 85.60 -13.63 15.71
C ARG A 169 86.88 -14.02 14.97
N ASN A 170 86.85 -15.14 14.24
CA ASN A 170 88.01 -15.71 13.55
C ASN A 170 87.83 -15.67 12.01
N LEU A 171 87.36 -14.53 11.48
CA LEU A 171 87.19 -14.40 10.04
C LEU A 171 88.55 -14.16 9.37
N PRO A 172 89.02 -15.02 8.44
CA PRO A 172 90.24 -14.75 7.69
C PRO A 172 90.06 -13.50 6.81
N LYS A 173 91.07 -12.62 6.79
CA LYS A 173 91.05 -11.41 5.94
C LYS A 173 91.32 -11.83 4.50
N ASN A 174 90.25 -12.02 3.72
CA ASN A 174 90.33 -12.44 2.32
C ASN A 174 90.72 -11.30 1.34
N VAL A 175 91.13 -10.14 1.85
CA VAL A 175 91.64 -9.02 1.04
C VAL A 175 92.92 -8.50 1.67
N THR A 176 94.01 -8.56 0.90
CA THR A 176 95.27 -7.88 1.19
C THR A 176 95.14 -6.44 0.69
N TYR A 177 95.46 -5.45 1.54
CA TYR A 177 95.60 -4.07 1.07
C TYR A 177 96.68 -3.98 -0.01
#